data_AF-A0A2V5QKX5-F1
#
_entry.id   AF-A0A2V5QKX5-F1
#
_cell.length_a   1.000
_cell.length_b   1.000
_cell.length_c   1.000
_cell.angle_alpha   90.00
_cell.angle_beta   90.00
_cell.angle_gamma   90.00
#
_symmetry.space_group_name_H-M   'P 1'
#
loop_
_entity.id
_entity.type
_entity.pdbx_description
1 polymer ?
#
loop_
_entity_poly.entity_id
_entity_poly.type
_entity_poly.pdbx_seq_one_letter_code
_entity_poly.pdbx_strand_id
1 'polypeptide(L)'
;MRLVALSDFPRFVRKNYEVHEWRHASAVLHTDFREEWNDIVAVLTKFRLQKSHIAVGGGGRSQVSASIDRAFTARGWTERKFATQIRVDESVYDSPTHKVDCFKNGIGLELEWNNKTEFYDGNGFEPVSAVYRAHEDAHY
;
A
#
# COMPACT_ATOMS: atom_id res chain seq x y z
N MET A 1 -22.97 -16.27 -6.43
CA MET A 1 -21.98 -15.20 -6.20
C MET A 1 -21.23 -15.57 -4.93
N ARG A 2 -19.95 -15.90 -5.02
CA ARG A 2 -19.16 -16.28 -3.85
C ARG A 2 -18.71 -14.98 -3.17
N LEU A 3 -19.03 -14.78 -1.91
CA LEU A 3 -18.43 -13.73 -1.10
C LEU A 3 -16.92 -13.97 -1.09
N VAL A 4 -16.17 -13.04 -1.67
CA VAL A 4 -14.72 -13.00 -1.54
C VAL A 4 -14.42 -12.56 -0.12
N ALA A 5 -13.58 -13.31 0.57
CA ALA A 5 -13.20 -13.06 1.94
C ALA A 5 -11.68 -13.09 2.04
N LEU A 6 -11.13 -12.61 3.15
CA LEU A 6 -9.70 -12.72 3.48
C LEU A 6 -9.08 -14.10 3.15
N SER A 7 -9.88 -15.17 3.13
CA SER A 7 -9.49 -16.52 2.70
C SER A 7 -8.92 -16.63 1.28
N ASP A 8 -9.27 -15.71 0.38
CA ASP A 8 -8.86 -15.75 -1.03
C ASP A 8 -7.42 -15.26 -1.25
N PHE A 9 -6.83 -14.58 -0.26
CA PHE A 9 -5.38 -14.43 -0.23
C PHE A 9 -4.69 -15.80 -0.18
N PRO A 10 -3.57 -15.99 -0.89
CA PRO A 10 -2.82 -17.24 -0.81
C PRO A 10 -2.43 -17.58 0.63
N ARG A 11 -2.36 -18.88 0.92
CA ARG A 11 -1.97 -19.38 2.26
C ARG A 11 -0.67 -18.78 2.75
N PHE A 12 0.28 -18.50 1.85
CA PHE A 12 1.53 -17.83 2.21
C PHE A 12 1.26 -16.43 2.78
N VAL A 13 0.48 -15.60 2.09
CA VAL A 13 0.16 -14.24 2.54
C VAL A 13 -0.54 -14.29 3.89
N ARG A 14 -1.60 -15.09 4.02
CA ARG A 14 -2.36 -15.23 5.28
C ARG A 14 -1.56 -15.73 6.49
N LYS A 15 -0.42 -16.38 6.27
CA LYS A 15 0.44 -16.90 7.34
C LYS A 15 1.57 -15.95 7.75
N ASN A 16 1.96 -15.04 6.85
CA ASN A 16 3.14 -14.19 7.03
C ASN A 16 2.80 -12.70 7.13
N TYR A 17 1.55 -12.33 6.83
CA TYR A 17 1.04 -10.97 6.91
C TYR A 17 -0.23 -10.93 7.74
N GLU A 18 -0.37 -9.85 8.48
CA GLU A 18 -1.64 -9.46 9.06
C GLU A 18 -2.43 -8.67 8.01
N VAL A 19 -3.66 -9.11 7.71
CA VAL A 19 -4.49 -8.48 6.68
C VAL A 19 -5.78 -8.03 7.32
N HIS A 20 -6.01 -6.72 7.25
CA HIS A 20 -7.24 -6.08 7.67
C HIS A 20 -7.98 -5.57 6.44
N GLU A 21 -9.30 -5.73 6.43
CA GLU A 21 -10.14 -5.35 5.29
C GLU A 21 -11.23 -4.39 5.74
N TRP A 22 -11.46 -3.35 4.94
CA TRP A 22 -12.57 -2.43 5.07
C TRP A 22 -13.42 -2.45 3.79
N ARG A 23 -14.74 -2.32 3.96
CA ARG A 23 -15.70 -2.15 2.86
C ARG A 23 -15.58 -3.19 1.73
N HIS A 24 -15.23 -4.43 2.06
CA HIS A 24 -15.10 -5.53 1.09
C HIS A 24 -14.05 -5.26 -0.02
N ALA A 25 -12.98 -4.53 0.29
CA ALA A 25 -11.94 -4.17 -0.68
C ALA A 25 -11.34 -5.38 -1.42
N SER A 26 -11.19 -6.54 -0.76
CA SER A 26 -10.67 -7.74 -1.41
C SER A 26 -11.63 -8.29 -2.47
N ALA A 27 -12.95 -8.16 -2.26
CA ALA A 27 -13.97 -8.56 -3.22
C ALA A 27 -13.96 -7.69 -4.47
N VAL A 28 -13.85 -6.38 -4.29
CA VAL A 28 -13.71 -5.41 -5.40
C VAL A 28 -12.45 -5.69 -6.19
N LEU A 29 -11.30 -5.80 -5.52
CA LEU A 29 -10.03 -6.09 -6.18
C LEU A 29 -10.06 -7.42 -6.95
N HIS A 30 -10.57 -8.49 -6.34
CA HIS A 30 -10.56 -9.81 -6.98
C HIS A 30 -11.53 -9.93 -8.18
N THR A 31 -12.62 -9.16 -8.15
CA THR A 31 -13.69 -9.23 -9.16
C THR A 31 -13.44 -8.25 -10.29
N ASP A 32 -13.19 -6.98 -9.96
CA ASP A 32 -13.19 -5.87 -10.91
C ASP A 32 -11.76 -5.44 -11.31
N PHE A 33 -10.78 -5.66 -10.43
CA PHE A 33 -9.37 -5.25 -10.62
C PHE A 33 -8.41 -6.44 -10.50
N ARG A 34 -8.72 -7.52 -11.23
CA ARG A 34 -8.03 -8.81 -11.08
C ARG A 34 -6.53 -8.74 -11.39
N GLU A 35 -6.11 -7.86 -12.30
CA GLU A 35 -4.69 -7.66 -12.60
C GLU A 35 -3.96 -7.01 -11.41
N GLU A 36 -4.54 -5.97 -10.84
CA GLU A 36 -4.01 -5.28 -9.66
C GLU A 36 -3.96 -6.22 -8.44
N TRP A 37 -5.01 -7.03 -8.24
CA TRP A 37 -5.03 -8.09 -7.22
C TRP A 37 -3.85 -9.06 -7.40
N ASN A 38 -3.66 -9.57 -8.62
CA ASN A 38 -2.58 -10.50 -8.92
C ASN A 38 -1.20 -9.87 -8.71
N ASP A 39 -1.04 -8.60 -9.05
CA ASP A 39 0.19 -7.84 -8.79
C ASP A 39 0.47 -7.73 -7.29
N ILE A 40 -0.49 -7.28 -6.49
CA ILE A 40 -0.38 -7.15 -5.02
C ILE A 40 -0.01 -8.50 -4.40
N VAL A 41 -0.73 -9.56 -4.75
CA VAL A 41 -0.48 -10.90 -4.25
C VAL A 41 0.92 -11.39 -4.64
N ALA A 42 1.35 -11.14 -5.88
CA ALA A 42 2.66 -11.56 -6.35
C ALA A 42 3.79 -10.80 -5.65
N VAL A 43 3.63 -9.50 -5.41
CA VAL A 43 4.62 -8.69 -4.67
C VAL A 43 4.69 -9.16 -3.22
N LEU A 44 3.56 -9.27 -2.51
CA LEU A 44 3.49 -9.75 -1.13
C LEU A 44 4.05 -11.17 -0.97
N THR A 45 3.78 -12.05 -1.92
CA THR A 45 4.28 -13.43 -1.88
C THR A 45 5.80 -13.49 -2.03
N LYS A 46 6.40 -12.58 -2.81
CA LYS A 46 7.85 -12.55 -3.08
C LYS A 46 8.64 -11.70 -2.09
N PHE A 47 8.04 -10.65 -1.53
CA PHE A 47 8.72 -9.73 -0.62
C PHE A 47 9.25 -10.45 0.62
N ARG A 48 10.52 -10.21 0.96
CA ARG A 48 11.17 -10.75 2.15
C ARG A 48 11.99 -9.67 2.82
N LEU A 49 11.75 -9.48 4.11
CA LEU A 49 12.56 -8.60 4.94
C LEU A 49 13.88 -9.32 5.26
N GLN A 50 14.97 -8.86 4.65
CA GLN A 50 16.30 -9.43 4.87
C GLN A 50 17.02 -8.67 5.97
N LYS A 51 17.69 -9.39 6.87
CA LYS A 51 18.50 -8.77 7.95
C LYS A 51 19.56 -7.82 7.38
N SER A 52 20.14 -8.16 6.22
CA SER A 52 21.10 -7.31 5.49
C SER A 52 20.52 -5.96 5.06
N HIS A 53 19.22 -5.87 4.81
CA HIS A 53 18.56 -4.62 4.41
C HIS A 53 18.25 -3.70 5.59
N ILE A 54 18.35 -4.22 6.83
CA ILE A 54 18.08 -3.49 8.08
C ILE A 54 19.40 -3.12 8.78
N ALA A 55 20.43 -3.95 8.68
CA ALA A 55 21.70 -3.77 9.39
C ALA A 55 22.60 -2.64 8.84
N VAL A 56 22.22 -2.01 7.72
CA VAL A 56 22.98 -0.88 7.14
C VAL A 56 22.49 0.42 7.79
N GLY A 57 23.38 1.09 8.53
CA GLY A 57 23.13 2.38 9.17
C GLY A 57 22.71 3.49 8.18
N GLY A 58 21.88 4.42 8.68
CA GLY A 58 21.01 5.29 7.89
C GLY A 58 21.62 6.51 7.20
N GLY A 59 20.82 7.08 6.29
CA GLY A 59 21.08 8.33 5.56
C GLY A 59 20.21 8.52 4.30
N GLY A 60 19.51 7.48 3.82
CA GLY A 60 18.65 7.55 2.62
C GLY A 60 17.52 6.53 2.62
N ARG A 61 16.77 6.44 1.49
CA ARG A 61 15.66 5.48 1.31
C ARG A 61 16.16 4.05 1.58
N SER A 62 15.51 3.35 2.50
CA SER A 62 15.96 2.01 2.91
C SER A 62 15.95 1.03 1.74
N GLN A 63 16.84 0.03 1.76
CA GLN A 63 16.84 -1.04 0.76
C GLN A 63 15.52 -1.83 0.78
N VAL A 64 14.85 -1.86 1.94
CA VAL A 64 13.53 -2.46 2.10
C VAL A 64 12.49 -1.71 1.25
N SER A 65 12.33 -0.41 1.48
CA SER A 65 11.39 0.44 0.73
C SER A 65 11.69 0.41 -0.77
N ALA A 66 12.96 0.56 -1.14
CA ALA A 66 13.35 0.55 -2.55
C ALA A 66 13.12 -0.80 -3.25
N SER A 67 13.07 -1.92 -2.51
CA SER A 67 12.77 -3.23 -3.08
C SER A 67 11.30 -3.42 -3.39
N ILE A 68 10.41 -2.94 -2.52
CA ILE A 68 8.97 -3.05 -2.72
C ILE A 68 8.48 -2.06 -3.78
N ASP A 69 9.00 -0.82 -3.79
CA ASP A 69 8.73 0.18 -4.84
C ASP A 69 9.02 -0.41 -6.23
N ARG A 70 10.23 -0.94 -6.43
CA ARG A 70 10.65 -1.53 -7.71
C ARG A 70 9.77 -2.70 -8.13
N ALA A 71 9.31 -3.51 -7.17
CA ALA A 71 8.46 -4.65 -7.47
C ALA A 71 7.10 -4.21 -8.04
N PHE A 72 6.53 -3.10 -7.56
CA PHE A 72 5.32 -2.51 -8.10
C PHE A 72 5.60 -1.74 -9.40
N THR A 73 6.65 -0.93 -9.48
CA THR A 73 7.00 -0.19 -10.71
C THR A 73 7.27 -1.12 -11.90
N ALA A 74 7.92 -2.26 -11.67
CA ALA A 74 8.14 -3.28 -12.71
C ALA A 74 6.84 -3.90 -13.25
N ARG A 75 5.70 -3.67 -12.57
CA ARG A 75 4.35 -4.12 -12.93
C ARG A 75 3.47 -2.98 -13.48
N GLY A 76 4.07 -1.82 -13.74
CA GLY A 76 3.40 -0.66 -14.31
C GLY A 76 2.69 0.24 -13.30
N TRP A 77 2.95 0.08 -12.00
CA TRP A 77 2.44 1.01 -10.99
C TRP A 77 3.33 2.27 -10.94
N THR A 78 2.71 3.43 -10.85
CA THR A 78 3.42 4.72 -10.88
C THR A 78 2.96 5.65 -9.77
N GLU A 79 3.85 6.49 -9.24
CA GLU A 79 3.44 7.59 -8.33
C GLU A 79 2.45 8.50 -9.03
N ARG A 80 1.38 8.89 -8.34
CA ARG A 80 0.38 9.83 -8.87
C ARG A 80 0.12 10.95 -7.87
N LYS A 81 0.29 12.19 -8.32
CA LYS A 81 -0.12 13.39 -7.59
C LYS A 81 -1.54 13.78 -8.01
N PHE A 82 -2.43 13.92 -7.05
CA PHE A 82 -3.79 14.38 -7.31
C PHE A 82 -3.91 15.88 -7.03
N ALA A 83 -4.49 16.60 -7.98
CA ALA A 83 -4.93 17.97 -7.77
C ALA A 83 -6.32 17.92 -7.15
N THR A 84 -6.44 18.45 -5.93
CA THR A 84 -7.70 18.45 -5.18
C THR A 84 -8.08 19.89 -4.86
N GLN A 85 -9.37 20.18 -4.97
CA GLN A 85 -9.93 21.48 -4.66
C GLN A 85 -11.15 21.31 -3.76
N ILE A 86 -11.27 22.18 -2.76
CA ILE A 86 -12.44 22.27 -1.90
C ILE A 86 -13.25 23.46 -2.38
N ARG A 87 -14.50 23.20 -2.77
CA ARG A 87 -15.45 24.27 -3.11
C ARG A 87 -16.38 24.53 -1.93
N VAL A 88 -16.43 25.78 -1.48
CA VAL A 88 -17.38 26.27 -0.47
C VAL A 88 -18.16 27.41 -1.11
N ASP A 89 -19.46 27.18 -1.35
CA ASP A 89 -20.32 28.06 -2.13
C ASP A 89 -19.72 28.39 -3.52
N GLU A 90 -19.44 29.67 -3.78
CA GLU A 90 -18.82 30.15 -5.02
C GLU A 90 -17.28 30.21 -4.93
N SER A 91 -16.71 29.98 -3.76
CA SER A 91 -15.26 30.03 -3.55
C SER A 91 -14.61 28.66 -3.74
N VAL A 92 -13.51 28.63 -4.50
CA VAL A 92 -12.69 27.44 -4.72
C VAL A 92 -11.35 27.63 -4.02
N TYR A 93 -10.99 26.67 -3.19
CA TYR A 93 -9.72 26.63 -2.47
C TYR A 93 -8.93 25.42 -2.95
N ASP A 94 -7.68 25.61 -3.32
CA ASP A 94 -6.78 24.48 -3.51
C ASP A 94 -6.55 23.80 -2.16
N SER A 95 -6.78 22.49 -2.12
CA SER A 95 -6.44 21.69 -0.94
C SER A 95 -5.04 21.11 -1.07
N PRO A 96 -4.40 20.69 0.05
CA PRO A 96 -3.12 20.02 0.00
C PRO A 96 -3.14 18.85 -1.00
N THR A 97 -2.22 18.89 -1.96
CA THR A 97 -2.09 17.83 -2.95
C THR A 97 -1.48 16.60 -2.30
N HIS A 98 -2.23 15.52 -2.19
CA HIS A 98 -1.74 14.23 -1.73
C HIS A 98 -1.08 13.46 -2.89
N LYS A 99 0.03 12.78 -2.60
CA LYS A 99 0.70 11.88 -3.53
C LYS A 99 0.42 10.45 -3.10
N VAL A 100 0.01 9.62 -4.05
CA VAL A 100 -0.12 8.18 -3.86
C VAL A 100 1.14 7.51 -4.41
N ASP A 101 1.81 6.70 -3.59
CA ASP A 101 3.09 6.07 -3.93
C ASP A 101 3.00 5.18 -5.18
N CYS A 102 1.95 4.36 -5.25
CA CYS A 102 1.73 3.42 -6.34
C CYS A 102 0.27 3.49 -6.80
N PHE A 103 0.04 3.95 -8.03
CA PHE A 103 -1.28 4.04 -8.63
C PHE A 103 -1.35 3.26 -9.94
N LYS A 104 -2.43 2.49 -10.12
CA LYS A 104 -2.73 1.76 -11.36
C LYS A 104 -4.23 1.53 -11.48
N ASN A 105 -4.82 1.89 -12.63
CA ASN A 105 -6.21 1.58 -12.98
C ASN A 105 -7.24 1.92 -11.87
N GLY A 106 -7.15 3.10 -11.25
CA GLY A 106 -8.09 3.49 -10.18
C GLY A 106 -7.76 2.94 -8.79
N ILE A 107 -6.75 2.07 -8.68
CA ILE A 107 -6.28 1.53 -7.39
C ILE A 107 -5.03 2.30 -6.95
N GLY A 108 -5.11 2.87 -5.75
CA GLY A 108 -3.98 3.46 -5.04
C GLY A 108 -3.44 2.52 -3.95
N LEU A 109 -2.12 2.46 -3.83
CA LEU A 109 -1.38 1.78 -2.77
C LEU A 109 -0.40 2.77 -2.13
N GLU A 110 -0.42 2.83 -0.81
CA GLU A 110 0.55 3.55 0.00
C GLU A 110 1.51 2.54 0.64
N LEU A 111 2.82 2.79 0.54
CA LEU A 111 3.84 1.87 1.01
C LEU A 111 4.62 2.51 2.15
N GLU A 112 4.20 2.21 3.38
CA GLU A 112 4.83 2.79 4.56
C GLU A 112 5.94 1.89 5.13
N TRP A 113 7.12 2.46 5.35
CA TRP A 113 8.23 1.81 6.05
C TRP A 113 8.91 2.81 7.00
N ASN A 114 8.84 2.53 8.30
CA ASN A 114 9.55 3.29 9.32
C ASN A 114 10.70 2.46 9.89
N ASN A 115 11.92 3.00 9.84
CA ASN A 115 13.07 2.43 10.54
C ASN A 115 13.20 3.12 11.90
N LYS A 116 12.68 2.51 12.97
CA LYS A 116 12.82 3.02 14.34
C LYS A 116 14.28 2.98 14.78
N THR A 117 15.08 4.00 14.45
CA THR A 117 16.34 4.32 15.16
C THR A 117 16.20 5.52 16.10
N GLU A 118 15.10 6.30 16.01
CA GLU A 118 14.92 7.55 16.78
C GLU A 118 13.89 7.44 17.93
N PHE A 119 13.37 6.25 18.24
CA PHE A 119 12.36 6.04 19.31
C PHE A 119 12.79 4.99 20.34
N TYR A 120 14.05 4.99 20.78
CA TYR A 120 14.54 4.06 21.80
C TYR A 120 14.14 4.45 23.24
N ASP A 121 12.93 4.99 23.39
CA ASP A 121 12.40 5.49 24.64
C ASP A 121 10.88 5.37 24.63
N GLY A 122 10.40 4.23 25.15
CA GLY A 122 9.04 4.08 25.65
C GLY A 122 8.01 3.57 24.67
N ASN A 123 7.70 2.28 24.81
CA ASN A 123 6.43 1.63 24.48
C ASN A 123 6.28 1.05 23.06
N GLY A 124 5.99 -0.26 23.04
CA GLY A 124 5.22 -0.89 21.98
C GLY A 124 6.03 -1.35 20.77
N PHE A 125 6.27 -2.65 20.72
CA PHE A 125 6.64 -3.36 19.50
C PHE A 125 5.41 -3.38 18.58
N GLU A 126 5.33 -2.43 17.65
CA GLU A 126 4.33 -2.46 16.57
C GLU A 126 4.93 -3.27 15.42
N PRO A 127 4.29 -4.38 14.97
CA PRO A 127 4.74 -5.11 13.81
C PRO A 127 4.61 -4.25 12.54
N VAL A 128 5.40 -4.61 11.53
CA VAL A 128 5.37 -4.06 10.17
C VAL A 128 3.91 -3.87 9.70
N SER A 129 3.44 -2.63 9.61
CA SER A 129 2.10 -2.32 9.08
C SER A 129 2.19 -2.03 7.59
N ALA A 130 1.77 -2.97 6.76
CA ALA A 130 1.38 -2.66 5.39
C ALA A 130 -0.10 -2.27 5.40
N VAL A 131 -0.39 -0.97 5.41
CA VAL A 131 -1.77 -0.47 5.35
C VAL A 131 -2.19 -0.39 3.89
N TYR A 132 -2.88 -1.42 3.41
CA TYR A 132 -3.51 -1.40 2.09
C TYR A 132 -4.81 -0.59 2.16
N ARG A 133 -4.75 0.68 1.77
CA ARG A 133 -5.95 1.53 1.66
C ARG A 133 -6.35 1.66 0.20
N ALA A 134 -7.21 0.75 -0.26
CA ALA A 134 -7.90 0.93 -1.53
C ALA A 134 -8.89 2.10 -1.38
N HIS A 135 -8.56 3.23 -1.98
CA HIS A 135 -9.51 4.31 -2.21
C HIS A 135 -10.10 4.13 -3.61
N GLU A 136 -11.42 4.00 -3.66
CA GLU A 136 -12.19 4.12 -4.90
C GLU A 136 -12.33 5.63 -5.19
N ASP A 137 -11.73 6.11 -6.28
CA ASP A 137 -12.16 7.37 -6.89
C ASP A 137 -13.46 7.09 -7.65
N ALA A 138 -14.56 7.02 -6.90
CA ALA A 138 -15.90 6.92 -7.44
C ALA A 138 -16.28 8.25 -8.10
N HIS A 139 -15.79 8.47 -9.32
CA HIS A 139 -16.35 9.47 -10.21
C HIS A 139 -17.54 8.84 -10.94
N TYR A 140 -18.73 9.01 -10.37
CA TYR A 140 -19.99 9.12 -11.12
C TYR A 140 -20.31 10.59 -11.38
#